data_AF-A0A0P9Q0F6-F1
#
_entry.id   AF-A0A0P9Q0F6-F1
#
_cell.length_a   1.000
_cell.length_b   1.000
_cell.length_c   1.000
_cell.angle_alpha   90.00
_cell.angle_beta   90.00
_cell.angle_gamma   90.00
#
_symmetry.space_group_name_H-M   'P 1'
#
loop_
_entity.id
_entity.type
_entity.pdbx_description
1 polymer ?
#
loop_
_entity_poly.entity_id
_entity_poly.type
_entity_poly.pdbx_seq_one_letter_code
_entity_poly.pdbx_strand_id
1 'polypeptide(L)'
;MHRRDHGVDDALPEPGGQRGQQASNERGQDQADGQRAGGGPDQVHGPQGLLHENGEALEDGHTQKTLETGRTPVSGGHHTTTGSLKNRKLIMNDVYNLQRFVTAQQPVFQQVLTELEAGLKRSHWMWFVFPQIQGLGHSDMAQRFAISDLDEARAYLQHPLLGARLEQCAGVIAPQVERTAQQMFGSPDDMKLRSSMTLFAIAAPDRSMFQEVLDRFFEGERDAMTVRLLS
;
A
#
# COMPACT_ATOMS: atom_id res chain seq x y z
N MET A 1 -6.01 -43.03 -69.80
CA MET A 1 -4.65 -43.41 -69.35
C MET A 1 -4.30 -42.54 -68.15
N HIS A 2 -3.56 -43.00 -67.14
CA HIS A 2 -3.08 -44.37 -66.90
C HIS A 2 -4.19 -45.20 -66.19
N ARG A 3 -4.12 -46.13 -65.20
CA ARG A 3 -3.10 -46.67 -64.27
C ARG A 3 -2.50 -45.63 -63.29
N ARG A 4 -2.08 -45.94 -62.05
CA ARG A 4 -2.33 -47.05 -61.08
C ARG A 4 -2.04 -46.46 -59.66
N ASP A 5 -2.84 -46.68 -58.61
CA ASP A 5 -2.95 -47.90 -57.77
C ASP A 5 -1.66 -48.22 -56.99
N HIS A 6 -1.71 -48.11 -55.65
CA HIS A 6 -0.93 -48.85 -54.64
C HIS A 6 -1.38 -48.48 -53.22
N GLY A 7 -1.34 -49.45 -52.30
CA GLY A 7 -1.56 -49.26 -50.86
C GLY A 7 -1.03 -50.45 -50.05
N VAL A 8 -0.76 -50.22 -48.77
CA VAL A 8 -0.47 -51.16 -47.66
C VAL A 8 -0.79 -50.37 -46.38
N ASP A 9 -1.60 -50.86 -45.44
CA ASP A 9 -1.33 -51.95 -44.47
C ASP A 9 -0.17 -51.63 -43.52
N ASP A 10 -0.50 -51.34 -42.25
CA ASP A 10 0.28 -51.80 -41.10
C ASP A 10 -0.61 -51.93 -39.84
N ALA A 11 -0.17 -52.71 -38.85
CA ALA A 11 -1.05 -53.53 -38.04
C ALA A 11 -1.53 -52.98 -36.66
N LEU A 12 -2.67 -53.55 -36.23
CA LEU A 12 -3.14 -53.77 -34.85
C LEU A 12 -2.05 -54.41 -33.94
N PRO A 13 -2.10 -54.33 -32.58
CA PRO A 13 -3.30 -54.68 -31.80
C PRO A 13 -3.57 -54.04 -30.41
N GLU A 14 -4.84 -54.20 -29.98
CA GLU A 14 -5.40 -54.17 -28.62
C GLU A 14 -5.27 -55.57 -27.92
N PRO A 15 -5.74 -55.83 -26.67
CA PRO A 15 -6.02 -54.98 -25.50
C PRO A 15 -5.47 -55.52 -24.14
N GLY A 16 -5.56 -54.68 -23.09
CA GLY A 16 -6.10 -55.11 -21.77
C GLY A 16 -5.15 -55.52 -20.61
N GLY A 17 -5.69 -55.48 -19.39
CA GLY A 17 -5.06 -55.95 -18.15
C GLY A 17 -5.42 -55.13 -16.89
N GLN A 18 -5.89 -55.77 -15.81
CA GLN A 18 -6.21 -55.14 -14.52
C GLN A 18 -5.40 -55.74 -13.36
N ARG A 19 -5.41 -55.05 -12.20
CA ARG A 19 -4.81 -55.39 -10.87
C ARG A 19 -3.31 -55.07 -10.74
N GLY A 20 -2.81 -54.65 -9.57
CA GLY A 20 -3.50 -54.23 -8.34
C GLY A 20 -2.64 -54.30 -7.06
N GLN A 21 -3.17 -53.72 -5.97
CA GLN A 21 -2.82 -53.95 -4.55
C GLN A 21 -1.42 -53.55 -3.99
N GLN A 22 -1.46 -52.59 -3.05
CA GLN A 22 -0.85 -52.62 -1.71
C GLN A 22 0.60 -53.13 -1.48
N ALA A 23 1.48 -52.19 -1.14
CA ALA A 23 2.46 -52.28 -0.05
C ALA A 23 2.57 -50.87 0.56
N SER A 24 2.35 -50.64 1.86
CA SER A 24 3.23 -50.98 2.98
C SER A 24 4.58 -50.26 2.90
N ASN A 25 4.78 -49.25 3.74
CA ASN A 25 6.09 -48.70 4.04
C ASN A 25 6.20 -48.52 5.57
N GLU A 26 7.32 -48.95 6.16
CA GLU A 26 7.41 -49.24 7.59
C GLU A 26 8.15 -48.17 8.39
N ARG A 27 8.16 -48.33 9.72
CA ARG A 27 8.78 -47.38 10.66
C ARG A 27 10.27 -47.66 10.81
N GLY A 28 11.09 -46.65 10.55
CA GLY A 28 12.45 -46.55 11.10
C GLY A 28 12.46 -45.55 12.26
N GLN A 29 12.68 -46.03 13.48
CA GLN A 29 13.06 -45.19 14.62
C GLN A 29 14.53 -45.46 14.91
N ASP A 30 15.29 -44.43 15.30
CA ASP A 30 16.53 -44.64 16.03
C ASP A 30 16.76 -43.50 17.05
N GLN A 31 17.44 -43.81 18.15
CA GLN A 31 17.70 -42.88 19.26
C GLN A 31 19.17 -43.00 19.70
N ALA A 32 19.80 -41.87 20.01
CA ALA A 32 21.04 -41.84 20.79
C ALA A 32 21.14 -40.52 21.58
N ASP A 33 21.62 -40.61 22.82
CA ASP A 33 21.74 -39.51 23.77
C ASP A 33 22.95 -38.58 23.54
N GLY A 34 22.86 -37.36 24.08
CA GLY A 34 23.93 -36.35 23.99
C GLY A 34 23.80 -35.21 25.03
N GLN A 35 23.94 -35.54 26.32
CA GLN A 35 24.01 -34.55 27.42
C GLN A 35 25.40 -33.85 27.39
N ARG A 36 25.61 -32.58 27.78
CA ARG A 36 25.48 -32.05 29.15
C ARG A 36 25.83 -30.54 29.24
N ALA A 37 25.21 -29.88 30.22
CA ALA A 37 25.34 -28.49 30.73
C ALA A 37 26.67 -27.69 30.62
N GLY A 38 26.54 -26.34 30.60
CA GLY A 38 27.45 -25.41 31.30
C GLY A 38 27.64 -24.02 30.67
N GLY A 39 27.49 -22.93 31.46
CA GLY A 39 27.88 -21.55 31.08
C GLY A 39 26.87 -20.47 31.51
N GLY A 40 27.22 -19.65 32.52
CA GLY A 40 26.36 -18.60 33.06
C GLY A 40 26.40 -17.27 32.28
N PRO A 41 25.55 -16.29 32.65
CA PRO A 41 25.52 -14.96 32.03
C PRO A 41 26.63 -14.05 32.57
N ASP A 42 27.06 -13.08 31.75
CA ASP A 42 27.92 -11.98 32.18
C ASP A 42 27.19 -10.64 32.05
N GLN A 43 27.30 -9.78 33.07
CA GLN A 43 26.69 -8.44 33.13
C GLN A 43 27.78 -7.43 33.49
N VAL A 44 28.10 -6.50 32.58
CA VAL A 44 29.09 -5.45 32.89
C VAL A 44 28.60 -4.06 32.44
N HIS A 45 28.01 -3.35 33.41
CA HIS A 45 28.13 -1.91 33.68
C HIS A 45 28.00 -0.88 32.53
N GLY A 46 26.96 -0.03 32.64
CA GLY A 46 27.21 1.43 32.75
C GLY A 46 27.46 1.82 34.22
N PRO A 47 27.63 3.10 34.60
CA PRO A 47 27.13 4.29 33.88
C PRO A 47 28.04 5.56 33.91
N GLN A 48 27.52 6.66 33.33
CA GLN A 48 27.70 8.08 33.73
C GLN A 48 29.06 8.83 33.59
N GLY A 49 28.94 10.14 33.29
CA GLY A 49 29.99 11.16 33.39
C GLY A 49 30.51 11.70 32.04
N LEU A 50 30.81 12.99 31.86
CA LEU A 50 30.45 14.19 32.65
C LEU A 50 30.50 15.43 31.73
N LEU A 51 29.97 16.57 32.20
CA LEU A 51 29.96 17.87 31.50
C LEU A 51 31.36 18.52 31.41
N HIS A 52 31.64 19.18 30.29
CA HIS A 52 32.35 20.47 30.16
C HIS A 52 31.70 21.15 28.93
N GLU A 53 31.18 22.37 28.93
CA GLU A 53 31.46 23.60 29.72
C GLU A 53 32.81 24.24 29.36
N ASN A 54 32.80 24.98 28.24
CA ASN A 54 33.64 26.13 27.88
C ASN A 54 32.94 26.79 26.67
N GLY A 55 32.83 28.11 26.52
CA GLY A 55 33.21 29.17 27.45
C GLY A 55 33.42 30.49 26.70
N GLU A 56 32.61 31.51 27.03
CA GLU A 56 32.91 32.95 26.87
C GLU A 56 33.07 33.54 25.45
N ALA A 57 32.89 34.85 25.22
CA ALA A 57 32.02 35.87 25.83
C ALA A 57 32.04 37.17 24.97
N LEU A 58 31.19 38.15 25.34
CA LEU A 58 31.22 39.58 24.96
C LEU A 58 30.90 39.89 23.47
N GLU A 59 29.87 40.69 23.16
CA GLU A 59 29.76 42.17 23.32
C GLU A 59 30.74 42.92 22.40
N ASP A 60 30.36 43.98 21.68
CA ASP A 60 29.62 45.18 22.14
C ASP A 60 28.88 45.87 20.94
N GLY A 61 28.38 47.11 21.08
CA GLY A 61 28.32 48.03 19.92
C GLY A 61 27.02 48.79 19.59
N HIS A 62 26.21 49.16 20.59
CA HIS A 62 25.41 50.41 20.63
C HIS A 62 24.71 50.98 19.35
N THR A 63 23.36 50.98 19.39
CA THR A 63 22.54 52.21 19.40
C THR A 63 22.72 53.29 18.32
N GLN A 64 21.66 53.53 17.52
CA GLN A 64 20.96 54.84 17.59
C GLN A 64 19.50 54.82 17.10
N LYS A 65 18.77 55.87 17.49
CA LYS A 65 17.29 56.01 17.45
C LYS A 65 16.95 57.33 16.78
N THR A 66 16.06 57.32 15.78
CA THR A 66 15.25 58.49 15.33
C THR A 66 13.93 58.01 14.74
N LEU A 67 12.87 58.81 14.94
CA LEU A 67 11.56 58.66 14.30
C LEU A 67 11.45 59.70 13.18
N GLU A 68 10.79 59.38 12.05
CA GLU A 68 9.75 60.28 11.52
C GLU A 68 8.84 59.61 10.47
N THR A 69 7.80 60.32 10.05
CA THR A 69 6.64 59.79 9.32
C THR A 69 6.74 59.86 7.80
N GLY A 70 6.28 58.82 7.11
CA GLY A 70 5.98 58.83 5.67
C GLY A 70 4.76 57.96 5.35
N ARG A 71 3.77 58.50 4.63
CA ARG A 71 2.45 57.86 4.42
C ARG A 71 1.97 57.97 2.96
N THR A 72 2.08 56.89 2.20
CA THR A 72 1.26 56.61 1.00
C THR A 72 1.27 55.10 0.69
N PRO A 73 0.21 54.55 0.06
CA PRO A 73 0.09 53.10 -0.17
C PRO A 73 0.70 52.65 -1.51
N VAL A 74 1.22 51.42 -1.55
CA VAL A 74 1.51 50.70 -2.79
C VAL A 74 0.34 49.79 -3.19
N SER A 75 0.10 49.65 -4.49
CA SER A 75 -1.15 49.11 -5.03
C SER A 75 -1.32 47.59 -4.87
N GLY A 76 -2.57 47.14 -4.73
CA GLY A 76 -2.92 45.73 -4.56
C GLY A 76 -2.80 44.93 -5.86
N GLY A 77 -1.77 44.10 -5.96
CA GLY A 77 -1.61 43.12 -7.05
C GLY A 77 -2.58 41.94 -6.91
N HIS A 78 -3.78 42.06 -7.51
CA HIS A 78 -4.76 40.97 -7.57
C HIS A 78 -4.26 39.79 -8.43
N HIS A 79 -3.64 38.80 -7.81
CA HIS A 79 -3.43 37.49 -8.43
C HIS A 79 -4.75 36.71 -8.41
N THR A 80 -5.42 36.62 -9.56
CA THR A 80 -6.70 35.95 -9.71
C THR A 80 -6.55 34.42 -9.72
N THR A 81 -6.46 33.82 -8.52
CA THR A 81 -6.44 32.36 -8.34
C THR A 81 -7.82 31.74 -8.64
N THR A 82 -8.16 31.68 -9.93
CA THR A 82 -9.43 31.19 -10.49
C THR A 82 -9.76 29.73 -10.10
N GLY A 83 -8.77 28.97 -9.63
CA GLY A 83 -8.99 27.63 -9.05
C GLY A 83 -9.80 27.61 -7.75
N SER A 84 -9.82 28.72 -6.97
CA SER A 84 -10.38 28.71 -5.60
C SER A 84 -11.87 28.37 -5.54
N LEU A 85 -12.66 28.81 -6.52
CA LEU A 85 -14.13 28.64 -6.51
C LEU A 85 -14.57 27.20 -6.80
N LYS A 86 -13.82 26.44 -7.62
CA LYS A 86 -14.11 25.02 -7.88
C LYS A 86 -13.90 24.19 -6.62
N ASN A 87 -12.75 24.36 -5.96
CA ASN A 87 -12.44 23.67 -4.70
C ASN A 87 -13.46 24.03 -3.61
N ARG A 88 -13.83 25.32 -3.45
CA ARG A 88 -14.85 25.75 -2.49
C ARG A 88 -16.22 25.11 -2.69
N LYS A 89 -16.61 24.78 -3.92
CA LYS A 89 -17.88 24.07 -4.18
C LYS A 89 -17.82 22.58 -3.81
N LEU A 90 -16.65 21.95 -3.89
CA LEU A 90 -16.44 20.56 -3.44
C LEU A 90 -16.53 20.43 -1.91
N ILE A 91 -15.79 21.26 -1.14
CA ILE A 91 -15.82 21.20 0.34
C ILE A 91 -17.16 21.64 0.97
N MET A 92 -18.08 22.25 0.21
CA MET A 92 -19.46 22.51 0.69
C MET A 92 -20.43 21.34 0.49
N ASN A 93 -20.03 20.32 -0.29
CA ASN A 93 -20.87 19.17 -0.64
C ASN A 93 -20.12 17.84 -0.40
N ASP A 94 -19.30 17.78 0.66
CA ASP A 94 -18.58 16.56 1.07
C ASP A 94 -19.53 15.56 1.77
N VAL A 95 -20.53 15.07 1.01
CA VAL A 95 -21.57 14.10 1.45
C VAL A 95 -20.95 12.85 2.06
N TYR A 96 -19.76 12.46 1.57
CA TYR A 96 -19.03 11.29 2.01
C TYR A 96 -17.99 11.56 3.09
N ASN A 97 -17.77 12.82 3.53
CA ASN A 97 -16.73 13.18 4.50
C ASN A 97 -15.32 12.69 4.07
N LEU A 98 -14.96 12.89 2.80
CA LEU A 98 -13.65 12.57 2.23
C LEU A 98 -12.52 13.36 2.90
N GLN A 99 -12.80 14.52 3.47
CA GLN A 99 -11.84 15.29 4.25
C GLN A 99 -11.22 14.48 5.41
N ARG A 100 -11.86 13.40 5.89
CA ARG A 100 -11.27 12.46 6.86
C ARG A 100 -9.97 11.84 6.36
N PHE A 101 -9.91 11.43 5.08
CA PHE A 101 -8.71 10.86 4.47
C PHE A 101 -7.62 11.92 4.28
N VAL A 102 -7.97 13.10 3.77
CA VAL A 102 -7.03 14.22 3.58
C VAL A 102 -6.31 14.54 4.89
N THR A 103 -7.07 14.65 5.97
CA THR A 103 -6.58 14.97 7.32
C THR A 103 -5.67 13.87 7.88
N ALA A 104 -6.02 12.61 7.69
CA ALA A 104 -5.22 11.47 8.16
C ALA A 104 -3.91 11.29 7.37
N GLN A 105 -3.94 11.50 6.06
CA GLN A 105 -2.76 11.41 5.19
C GLN A 105 -1.79 12.59 5.39
N GLN A 106 -2.29 13.81 5.63
CA GLN A 106 -1.49 15.04 5.63
C GLN A 106 -0.17 14.97 6.44
N PRO A 107 -0.13 14.49 7.70
CA PRO A 107 1.11 14.46 8.47
C PRO A 107 2.10 13.34 8.05
N VAL A 108 1.65 12.31 7.32
CA VAL A 108 2.45 11.09 7.06
C VAL A 108 2.71 10.81 5.58
N PHE A 109 2.07 11.49 4.64
CA PHE A 109 2.09 11.07 3.22
C PHE A 109 3.50 11.00 2.59
N GLN A 110 4.46 11.83 3.02
CA GLN A 110 5.85 11.71 2.57
C GLN A 110 6.54 10.44 3.13
N GLN A 111 6.28 10.09 4.40
CA GLN A 111 6.76 8.83 4.97
C GLN A 111 6.12 7.61 4.28
N VAL A 112 4.85 7.69 3.88
CA VAL A 112 4.18 6.66 3.08
C VAL A 112 4.94 6.43 1.78
N LEU A 113 5.24 7.49 1.02
CA LEU A 113 6.02 7.38 -0.21
C LEU A 113 7.40 6.75 0.03
N THR A 114 8.16 7.21 1.02
CA THR A 114 9.48 6.63 1.34
C THR A 114 9.40 5.16 1.80
N GLU A 115 8.33 4.75 2.50
CA GLU A 115 8.11 3.34 2.86
C GLU A 115 7.72 2.48 1.64
N LEU A 116 6.94 3.02 0.71
CA LEU A 116 6.59 2.36 -0.54
C LEU A 116 7.77 2.29 -1.52
N GLU A 117 8.57 3.35 -1.66
CA GLU A 117 9.79 3.39 -2.50
C GLU A 117 10.88 2.45 -1.96
N ALA A 118 11.05 2.36 -0.64
CA ALA A 118 11.87 1.32 -0.02
C ALA A 118 11.27 -0.09 -0.20
N GLY A 119 9.99 -0.18 -0.56
CA GLY A 119 9.19 -1.40 -0.72
C GLY A 119 9.09 -2.24 0.56
N LEU A 120 9.03 -1.55 1.71
CA LEU A 120 8.74 -2.13 3.01
C LEU A 120 7.97 -1.13 3.87
N LYS A 121 6.67 -1.41 4.01
CA LYS A 121 5.77 -0.73 4.93
C LYS A 121 6.22 -0.96 6.37
N ARG A 122 6.28 0.12 7.16
CA ARG A 122 6.75 0.12 8.56
C ARG A 122 5.80 0.81 9.54
N SER A 123 4.86 1.65 9.08
CA SER A 123 3.98 2.43 9.95
C SER A 123 2.46 2.27 9.66
N HIS A 124 1.62 2.91 10.49
CA HIS A 124 0.19 2.62 10.62
C HIS A 124 -0.71 3.50 9.74
N TRP A 125 -0.61 3.35 8.41
CA TRP A 125 -1.34 4.19 7.45
C TRP A 125 -2.29 3.46 6.48
N MET A 126 -2.32 2.11 6.50
CA MET A 126 -2.95 1.32 5.43
C MET A 126 -4.39 1.75 5.12
N TRP A 127 -5.23 1.83 6.17
CA TRP A 127 -6.66 2.11 6.03
C TRP A 127 -7.02 3.43 5.34
N PHE A 128 -6.14 4.44 5.38
CA PHE A 128 -6.42 5.77 4.83
C PHE A 128 -5.50 6.16 3.66
N VAL A 129 -4.59 5.28 3.24
CA VAL A 129 -3.83 5.39 1.97
C VAL A 129 -4.44 4.49 0.91
N PHE A 130 -4.70 3.23 1.29
CA PHE A 130 -5.35 2.20 0.48
C PHE A 130 -6.67 1.80 1.17
N PRO A 131 -7.70 2.67 1.15
CA PRO A 131 -8.98 2.38 1.79
C PRO A 131 -9.73 1.29 1.02
N GLN A 132 -10.58 0.56 1.73
CA GLN A 132 -11.34 -0.60 1.23
C GLN A 132 -12.84 -0.44 1.55
N ILE A 133 -13.69 -1.25 0.92
CA ILE A 133 -15.15 -1.19 1.12
C ILE A 133 -15.54 -1.60 2.56
N GLN A 134 -16.61 -1.01 3.08
CA GLN A 134 -17.17 -1.30 4.41
C GLN A 134 -17.60 -2.76 4.56
N GLY A 135 -17.58 -3.27 5.79
CA GLY A 135 -17.88 -4.68 6.11
C GLY A 135 -16.69 -5.64 6.03
N LEU A 136 -15.57 -5.25 5.42
CA LEU A 136 -14.33 -6.05 5.39
C LEU A 136 -13.51 -6.02 6.69
N GLY A 137 -13.67 -4.99 7.52
CA GLY A 137 -12.80 -4.74 8.67
C GLY A 137 -13.56 -4.35 9.94
N HIS A 138 -13.15 -4.95 11.06
CA HIS A 138 -13.89 -4.90 12.33
C HIS A 138 -13.33 -3.91 13.37
N SER A 139 -12.16 -3.31 13.13
CA SER A 139 -11.59 -2.31 14.05
C SER A 139 -12.08 -0.90 13.74
N ASP A 140 -12.10 -0.02 14.74
CA ASP A 140 -12.53 1.38 14.64
C ASP A 140 -11.84 2.13 13.49
N MET A 141 -10.55 1.86 13.26
CA MET A 141 -9.80 2.45 12.13
C MET A 141 -10.18 1.87 10.78
N ALA A 142 -10.53 0.58 10.71
CA ALA A 142 -11.05 0.00 9.48
C ALA A 142 -12.46 0.52 9.16
N GLN A 143 -13.31 0.73 10.17
CA GLN A 143 -14.65 1.29 9.99
C GLN A 143 -14.61 2.80 9.65
N ARG A 144 -13.82 3.59 10.37
CA ARG A 144 -13.69 5.05 10.16
C ARG A 144 -13.17 5.43 8.77
N PHE A 145 -12.29 4.60 8.21
CA PHE A 145 -11.69 4.81 6.89
C PHE A 145 -12.15 3.80 5.83
N ALA A 146 -13.21 3.04 6.11
CA ALA A 146 -13.92 2.31 5.07
C ALA A 146 -14.53 3.29 4.06
N ILE A 147 -14.57 2.89 2.80
CA ILE A 147 -15.42 3.45 1.77
C ILE A 147 -16.81 2.81 1.93
N SER A 148 -17.87 3.61 1.85
CA SER A 148 -19.25 3.17 2.07
C SER A 148 -19.86 2.47 0.85
N ASP A 149 -19.70 3.04 -0.34
CA ASP A 149 -20.26 2.52 -1.59
C ASP A 149 -19.36 2.83 -2.81
N LEU A 150 -19.79 2.39 -3.99
CA LEU A 150 -19.05 2.59 -5.24
C LEU A 150 -19.00 4.06 -5.70
N ASP A 151 -19.97 4.88 -5.29
CA ASP A 151 -20.01 6.30 -5.62
C ASP A 151 -19.14 7.14 -4.67
N GLU A 152 -18.92 6.72 -3.42
CA GLU A 152 -17.83 7.23 -2.58
C GLU A 152 -16.46 6.88 -3.19
N ALA A 153 -16.27 5.65 -3.70
CA ALA A 153 -15.02 5.27 -4.36
C ALA A 153 -14.74 6.16 -5.60
N ARG A 154 -15.78 6.45 -6.41
CA ARG A 154 -15.70 7.40 -7.52
C ARG A 154 -15.42 8.82 -7.04
N ALA A 155 -16.07 9.28 -5.98
CA ALA A 155 -15.84 10.61 -5.40
C ALA A 155 -14.42 10.77 -4.85
N TYR A 156 -13.85 9.73 -4.23
CA TYR A 156 -12.46 9.68 -3.78
C TYR A 156 -11.48 9.82 -4.97
N LEU A 157 -11.73 9.11 -6.08
CA LEU A 157 -10.92 9.21 -7.32
C LEU A 157 -11.11 10.52 -8.10
N GLN A 158 -12.20 11.25 -7.87
CA GLN A 158 -12.46 12.58 -8.44
C GLN A 158 -12.00 13.72 -7.52
N HIS A 159 -11.76 13.46 -6.23
CA HIS A 159 -11.35 14.47 -5.28
C HIS A 159 -9.93 14.99 -5.62
N PRO A 160 -9.70 16.32 -5.76
CA PRO A 160 -8.48 16.90 -6.35
C PRO A 160 -7.12 16.56 -5.71
N LEU A 161 -7.12 15.85 -4.58
CA LEU A 161 -5.92 15.39 -3.88
C LEU A 161 -5.90 13.88 -3.60
N LEU A 162 -7.06 13.20 -3.52
CA LEU A 162 -7.10 11.81 -3.03
C LEU A 162 -6.87 10.80 -4.16
N GLY A 163 -7.49 10.99 -5.32
CA GLY A 163 -7.20 10.22 -6.53
C GLY A 163 -5.71 10.27 -6.89
N ALA A 164 -5.17 11.47 -7.11
CA ALA A 164 -3.77 11.67 -7.46
C ALA A 164 -2.77 11.05 -6.46
N ARG A 165 -3.09 11.05 -5.15
CA ARG A 165 -2.26 10.38 -4.13
C ARG A 165 -2.32 8.86 -4.21
N LEU A 166 -3.51 8.29 -4.40
CA LEU A 166 -3.68 6.85 -4.56
C LEU A 166 -3.01 6.35 -5.85
N GLU A 167 -3.15 7.11 -6.94
CA GLU A 167 -2.49 6.86 -8.22
C GLU A 167 -0.95 6.94 -8.08
N GLN A 168 -0.42 7.92 -7.34
CA GLN A 168 1.01 7.99 -7.02
C GLN A 168 1.47 6.77 -6.21
N CYS A 169 0.72 6.36 -5.18
CA CYS A 169 1.05 5.17 -4.39
C CYS A 169 0.99 3.88 -5.23
N ALA A 170 0.01 3.73 -6.14
CA ALA A 170 -0.08 2.60 -7.07
C ALA A 170 1.11 2.57 -8.05
N GLY A 171 1.45 3.72 -8.64
CA GLY A 171 2.58 3.87 -9.58
C GLY A 171 3.96 3.63 -8.94
N VAL A 172 4.11 3.82 -7.63
CA VAL A 172 5.34 3.47 -6.89
C VAL A 172 5.47 1.96 -6.66
N ILE A 173 4.37 1.22 -6.47
CA ILE A 173 4.42 -0.22 -6.16
C ILE A 173 4.32 -1.13 -7.39
N ALA A 174 3.55 -0.78 -8.41
CA ALA A 174 3.38 -1.61 -9.61
C ALA A 174 4.71 -2.02 -10.31
N PRO A 175 5.77 -1.19 -10.35
CA PRO A 175 7.06 -1.59 -10.93
C PRO A 175 7.91 -2.53 -10.06
N GLN A 176 7.56 -2.78 -8.80
CA GLN A 176 8.44 -3.48 -7.85
C GLN A 176 8.32 -5.01 -7.96
N VAL A 177 8.95 -5.55 -9.02
CA VAL A 177 8.80 -6.97 -9.39
C VAL A 177 9.48 -7.98 -8.46
N GLU A 178 10.40 -7.55 -7.61
CA GLU A 178 11.24 -8.43 -6.77
C GLU A 178 10.56 -8.87 -5.45
N ARG A 179 9.35 -8.38 -5.15
CA ARG A 179 8.66 -8.61 -3.87
C ARG A 179 7.20 -9.01 -4.05
N THR A 180 6.67 -9.79 -3.12
CA THR A 180 5.23 -10.06 -2.99
C THR A 180 4.55 -8.97 -2.15
N ALA A 181 3.22 -8.86 -2.24
CA ALA A 181 2.47 -7.95 -1.36
C ALA A 181 2.67 -8.31 0.13
N GLN A 182 2.75 -9.60 0.46
CA GLN A 182 3.02 -10.06 1.83
C GLN A 182 4.41 -9.61 2.33
N GLN A 183 5.43 -9.56 1.45
CA GLN A 183 6.76 -9.05 1.80
C GLN A 183 6.81 -7.53 1.94
N MET A 184 6.07 -6.79 1.10
CA MET A 184 6.05 -5.32 1.12
C MET A 184 5.17 -4.75 2.23
N PHE A 185 4.00 -5.34 2.49
CA PHE A 185 2.98 -4.80 3.39
C PHE A 185 2.84 -5.57 4.71
N GLY A 186 3.19 -6.86 4.73
CA GLY A 186 2.88 -7.77 5.83
C GLY A 186 1.39 -8.15 5.88
N SER A 187 1.08 -9.25 6.55
CA SER A 187 -0.32 -9.63 6.79
C SER A 187 -0.87 -8.91 8.03
N PRO A 188 -2.12 -8.40 8.04
CA PRO A 188 -3.16 -8.53 7.01
C PRO A 188 -3.25 -7.33 6.04
N ASP A 189 -2.23 -6.47 5.95
CA ASP A 189 -2.27 -5.28 5.09
C ASP A 189 -2.11 -5.65 3.60
N ASP A 190 -1.42 -6.75 3.29
CA ASP A 190 -1.40 -7.38 1.96
C ASP A 190 -2.80 -7.63 1.38
N MET A 191 -3.72 -8.17 2.19
CA MET A 191 -5.09 -8.41 1.76
C MET A 191 -5.90 -7.11 1.62
N LYS A 192 -5.64 -6.10 2.46
CA LYS A 192 -6.25 -4.76 2.30
C LYS A 192 -5.82 -4.09 1.00
N LEU A 193 -4.59 -4.31 0.54
CA LEU A 193 -4.16 -3.82 -0.78
C LEU A 193 -5.01 -4.45 -1.89
N ARG A 194 -5.19 -5.78 -1.88
CA ARG A 194 -6.03 -6.48 -2.87
C ARG A 194 -7.48 -5.97 -2.86
N SER A 195 -8.08 -5.80 -1.69
CA SER A 195 -9.43 -5.24 -1.54
C SER A 195 -9.51 -3.78 -2.03
N SER A 196 -8.53 -2.94 -1.70
CA SER A 196 -8.45 -1.55 -2.16
C SER A 196 -8.31 -1.45 -3.68
N MET A 197 -7.36 -2.17 -4.28
CA MET A 197 -7.16 -2.18 -5.73
C MET A 197 -8.37 -2.76 -6.47
N THR A 198 -9.02 -3.78 -5.90
CA THR A 198 -10.29 -4.33 -6.44
C THR A 198 -11.39 -3.27 -6.45
N LEU A 199 -11.58 -2.54 -5.35
CA LEU A 199 -12.58 -1.48 -5.25
C LEU A 199 -12.33 -0.39 -6.31
N PHE A 200 -11.10 0.11 -6.43
CA PHE A 200 -10.80 1.21 -7.33
C PHE A 200 -10.73 0.82 -8.81
N ALA A 201 -10.32 -0.42 -9.14
CA ALA A 201 -10.44 -0.99 -10.49
C ALA A 201 -11.90 -1.18 -10.95
N ILE A 202 -12.85 -1.33 -10.02
CA ILE A 202 -14.29 -1.37 -10.32
C ILE A 202 -14.89 0.06 -10.35
N ALA A 203 -14.37 0.98 -9.53
CA ALA A 203 -14.83 2.37 -9.49
C ALA A 203 -14.46 3.17 -10.75
N ALA A 204 -13.26 2.93 -11.31
CA ALA A 204 -12.74 3.56 -12.53
C ALA A 204 -12.03 2.53 -13.43
N PRO A 205 -12.77 1.71 -14.20
CA PRO A 205 -12.20 0.68 -15.07
C PRO A 205 -11.41 1.26 -16.27
N ASP A 206 -11.49 2.58 -16.49
CA ASP A 206 -10.67 3.37 -17.40
C ASP A 206 -9.25 3.63 -16.86
N ARG A 207 -9.00 3.44 -15.56
CA ARG A 207 -7.70 3.65 -14.91
C ARG A 207 -7.00 2.31 -14.65
N SER A 208 -6.31 1.82 -15.68
CA SER A 208 -5.66 0.49 -15.71
C SER A 208 -4.74 0.22 -14.51
N MET A 209 -4.06 1.24 -13.96
CA MET A 209 -3.07 1.09 -12.89
C MET A 209 -3.54 0.32 -11.64
N PHE A 210 -4.84 0.36 -11.29
CA PHE A 210 -5.36 -0.43 -10.17
C PHE A 210 -5.44 -1.92 -10.50
N GLN A 211 -5.76 -2.27 -11.76
CA GLN A 211 -5.66 -3.64 -12.25
C GLN A 211 -4.20 -4.05 -12.44
N GLU A 212 -3.30 -3.16 -12.89
CA GLU A 212 -1.86 -3.46 -13.00
C GLU A 212 -1.24 -3.86 -11.64
N VAL A 213 -1.68 -3.26 -10.52
CA VAL A 213 -1.27 -3.68 -9.17
C VAL A 213 -1.87 -5.06 -8.80
N LEU A 214 -3.10 -5.38 -9.23
CA LEU A 214 -3.66 -6.73 -9.08
C LEU A 214 -2.88 -7.76 -9.90
N ASP A 215 -2.56 -7.45 -11.15
CA ASP A 215 -1.80 -8.29 -12.08
C ASP A 215 -0.38 -8.54 -11.54
N ARG A 216 0.25 -7.50 -10.97
CA ARG A 216 1.61 -7.55 -10.38
C ARG A 216 1.72 -8.39 -9.11
N PHE A 217 0.76 -8.29 -8.19
CA PHE A 217 0.89 -8.84 -6.83
C PHE A 217 -0.09 -9.96 -6.48
N PHE A 218 -1.16 -10.14 -7.26
CA PHE A 218 -2.27 -11.05 -6.99
C PHE A 218 -2.73 -11.82 -8.23
N GLU A 219 -1.88 -11.95 -9.26
CA GLU A 219 -2.17 -12.69 -10.51
C GLU A 219 -3.40 -12.15 -11.28
N GLY A 220 -3.77 -10.89 -11.03
CA GLY A 220 -4.95 -10.22 -11.59
C GLY A 220 -6.25 -10.48 -10.82
N GLU A 221 -6.21 -11.43 -9.86
CA GLU A 221 -7.36 -11.91 -9.12
C GLU A 221 -7.90 -10.86 -8.13
N ARG A 222 -9.17 -10.50 -8.33
CA ARG A 222 -9.90 -9.54 -7.49
C ARG A 222 -10.23 -10.15 -6.13
N ASP A 223 -10.36 -9.31 -5.10
CA ASP A 223 -10.89 -9.76 -3.81
C ASP A 223 -12.39 -10.07 -3.94
N ALA A 224 -12.74 -11.35 -3.84
CA ALA A 224 -14.10 -11.83 -3.98
C ALA A 224 -15.07 -11.22 -2.94
N MET A 225 -14.59 -10.85 -1.74
CA MET A 225 -15.45 -10.23 -0.74
C MET A 225 -15.72 -8.75 -1.08
N THR A 226 -14.72 -8.00 -1.57
CA THR A 226 -14.94 -6.67 -2.14
C THR A 226 -15.94 -6.70 -3.29
N VAL A 227 -15.80 -7.63 -4.24
CA VAL A 227 -16.76 -7.78 -5.36
C VAL A 227 -18.17 -8.04 -4.84
N ARG A 228 -18.33 -8.96 -3.87
CA ARG A 228 -19.61 -9.30 -3.26
C ARG A 228 -20.26 -8.14 -2.50
N LEU A 229 -19.48 -7.24 -1.91
CA LEU A 229 -19.96 -6.05 -1.19
C LEU A 229 -20.30 -4.87 -2.13
N LEU A 230 -20.02 -5.02 -3.43
CA LEU A 230 -20.35 -4.06 -4.50
C LEU A 230 -21.47 -4.57 -5.44
N SER A 231 -22.11 -5.69 -5.10
CA SER A 231 -23.13 -6.40 -5.91
C SER A 231 -24.52 -6.31 -5.30
#